data_AF-A0A453RM01-F1
#
_entry.id   AF-A0A453RM01-F1
#
_cell.length_a   1.000
_cell.length_b   1.000
_cell.length_c   1.000
_cell.angle_alpha   90.00
_cell.angle_beta   90.00
_cell.angle_gamma   90.00
#
_symmetry.space_group_name_H-M   'P 1'
#
loop_
_entity.id
_entity.type
_entity.pdbx_description
1 polymer ?
#
loop_
_entity_poly.entity_id
_entity_poly.type
_entity_poly.pdbx_seq_one_letter_code
_entity_poly.pdbx_strand_id
1 'polypeptide(L)'
;MAIFDTHHIYIYTICLGIATSMASFILLGGEPTKCIAFTHARIMLHQPASAYYRVRTLEFLLEVEELHKVREMITRVYAVRTGKPFWVVSEYMEITKAI
;
A
#
# COMPACT_ATOMS: atom_id res chain seq x y z
N MET A 1 -6.15 -1.15 -7.01
CA MET A 1 -6.82 0.08 -6.53
C MET A 1 -8.34 -0.11 -6.50
N ALA A 2 -8.96 -0.78 -7.48
CA ALA A 2 -10.40 -1.06 -7.53
C ALA A 2 -11.13 -1.29 -6.17
N ILE A 3 -10.68 -2.23 -5.33
CA ILE A 3 -11.31 -2.49 -4.02
C ILE A 3 -11.23 -1.27 -3.09
N PHE A 4 -10.10 -0.58 -3.09
CA PHE A 4 -9.90 0.63 -2.31
C PHE A 4 -10.76 1.79 -2.85
N ASP A 5 -10.94 1.88 -4.17
CA ASP A 5 -11.74 2.93 -4.80
C ASP A 5 -13.25 2.73 -4.61
N THR A 6 -13.71 1.49 -4.46
CA THR A 6 -15.10 1.16 -4.09
C THR A 6 -15.45 1.52 -2.64
N HIS A 7 -14.53 2.16 -1.91
CA HIS A 7 -14.74 2.62 -0.55
C HIS A 7 -15.87 3.65 -0.48
N HIS A 8 -16.96 3.29 0.20
CA HIS A 8 -18.00 4.22 0.68
C HIS A 8 -17.65 4.74 2.07
N ILE A 9 -18.13 5.93 2.45
CA ILE A 9 -17.77 6.68 3.68
C ILE A 9 -17.84 5.85 4.99
N TYR A 10 -18.51 4.70 5.03
CA TYR A 10 -18.69 3.85 6.22
C TYR A 10 -18.14 2.42 6.03
N ILE A 11 -16.82 2.23 6.11
CA ILE A 11 -16.19 0.89 6.09
C ILE A 11 -15.41 0.65 7.38
N TYR A 12 -15.65 -0.52 7.97
CA TYR A 12 -14.86 -1.08 9.06
C TYR A 12 -13.82 -2.04 8.48
N THR A 13 -12.56 -1.87 8.87
CA THR A 13 -11.48 -2.76 8.45
C THR A 13 -10.83 -3.37 9.68
N ILE A 14 -10.68 -4.70 9.65
CA ILE A 14 -10.16 -5.46 10.79
C ILE A 14 -9.04 -6.36 10.29
N CYS A 15 -7.84 -6.21 10.87
CA CYS A 15 -6.72 -7.10 10.62
C CYS A 15 -6.69 -8.22 11.66
N LEU A 16 -6.89 -9.45 11.17
CA LEU A 16 -6.69 -10.68 11.92
C LEU A 16 -5.47 -11.40 11.35
N GLY A 17 -4.42 -11.54 12.16
CA GLY A 17 -3.19 -12.24 11.76
C GLY A 17 -2.21 -11.36 10.98
N ILE A 18 -2.34 -11.27 9.65
CA ILE A 18 -1.35 -10.54 8.83
C ILE A 18 -2.04 -9.78 7.70
N ALA A 19 -1.69 -8.50 7.55
CA ALA A 19 -2.01 -7.69 6.38
C ALA A 19 -0.71 -7.21 5.73
N THR A 20 -0.29 -7.87 4.66
CA THR A 20 0.90 -7.47 3.89
C THR A 20 0.51 -6.86 2.55
N SER A 21 1.37 -5.99 2.00
CA SER A 21 1.18 -5.48 0.64
C SER A 21 -0.15 -4.73 0.48
N MET A 22 -0.85 -5.00 -0.61
CA MET A 22 -2.20 -4.54 -0.91
C MET A 22 -3.22 -4.83 0.20
N ALA A 23 -3.05 -5.87 1.02
CA ALA A 23 -3.94 -6.11 2.15
C ALA A 23 -3.80 -5.02 3.23
N SER A 24 -2.57 -4.55 3.48
CA SER A 24 -2.35 -3.41 4.37
C SER A 24 -2.92 -2.10 3.81
N PHE A 25 -2.92 -1.97 2.48
CA PHE A 25 -3.50 -0.81 1.80
C PHE A 25 -5.02 -0.78 1.92
N ILE A 26 -5.66 -1.93 1.71
CA ILE A 26 -7.12 -2.10 1.89
C ILE A 26 -7.50 -1.88 3.35
N LEU A 27 -6.71 -2.40 4.30
CA LEU A 27 -6.91 -2.16 5.74
C LEU A 27 -6.96 -0.66 6.06
N LEU A 28 -6.07 0.14 5.46
CA LEU A 28 -6.05 1.59 5.61
C LEU A 28 -7.26 2.30 5.00
N GLY A 29 -8.04 1.63 4.14
CA GLY A 29 -9.23 2.18 3.48
C GLY A 29 -10.47 2.30 4.38
N GLY A 30 -10.46 1.71 5.59
CA GLY A 30 -11.55 1.91 6.57
C GLY A 30 -11.59 3.33 7.12
N GLU A 31 -12.67 3.75 7.77
CA GLU A 31 -12.71 5.05 8.45
C GLU A 31 -11.58 5.14 9.50
N PRO A 32 -10.91 6.30 9.73
CA PRO A 32 -9.79 6.39 10.68
C PRO A 32 -10.06 5.81 12.07
N THR A 33 -11.30 5.93 12.56
CA THR A 33 -11.75 5.42 13.87
C THR A 33 -12.16 3.95 13.84
N LYS A 34 -12.18 3.31 12.67
CA LYS A 34 -12.72 1.95 12.41
C LYS A 34 -11.73 1.02 11.72
N CYS A 35 -10.46 1.42 11.67
CA CYS A 35 -9.35 0.59 11.23
C CYS A 35 -8.69 -0.05 12.45
N ILE A 36 -8.94 -1.35 12.66
CA ILE A 36 -8.55 -2.07 13.87
C ILE A 36 -7.56 -3.19 13.52
N ALA A 37 -6.53 -3.35 14.33
CA ALA A 37 -5.62 -4.48 14.26
C ALA A 37 -5.53 -5.15 15.64
N PHE A 38 -5.57 -6.48 15.66
CA PHE A 38 -5.47 -7.26 16.90
C PHE A 38 -4.04 -7.30 17.44
N THR A 39 -3.86 -7.65 18.72
CA THR A 39 -2.57 -7.60 19.45
C THR A 39 -1.43 -8.38 18.79
N HIS A 40 -1.75 -9.46 18.07
CA HIS A 40 -0.77 -10.28 17.35
C HIS A 40 -0.80 -10.07 15.85
N ALA A 41 -1.58 -9.09 15.37
CA ALA A 41 -1.63 -8.75 13.96
C ALA A 41 -0.29 -8.14 13.52
N ARG A 42 0.13 -8.43 12.28
CA ARG A 42 1.31 -7.83 11.65
C ARG A 42 0.89 -7.11 10.39
N ILE A 43 1.23 -5.82 10.28
CA ILE A 43 0.95 -5.03 9.09
C ILE A 43 2.27 -4.79 8.37
N MET A 44 2.40 -5.21 7.12
CA MET A 44 3.63 -5.02 6.36
C MET A 44 3.42 -4.20 5.10
N LEU A 45 4.21 -3.15 4.96
CA LEU A 45 4.30 -2.37 3.74
C LEU A 45 5.45 -2.91 2.90
N HIS A 46 5.26 -2.94 1.59
CA HIS A 46 6.36 -3.13 0.65
C HIS A 46 5.98 -2.50 -0.69
N GLN A 47 7.00 -2.11 -1.44
CA GLN A 47 6.83 -1.52 -2.76
C GLN A 47 6.10 -2.48 -3.73
N PRO A 48 5.28 -1.93 -4.65
CA PRO A 48 4.70 -2.72 -5.72
C PRO A 48 5.81 -3.27 -6.61
N ALA A 49 5.57 -4.46 -7.16
CA ALA A 49 6.55 -5.19 -7.94
C ALA A 49 5.90 -5.64 -9.25
N SER A 50 6.62 -5.51 -10.36
CA SER A 50 6.19 -6.02 -11.67
C SER A 50 7.05 -7.22 -12.06
N ALA A 51 6.44 -8.25 -12.67
CA ALA A 51 7.12 -9.50 -13.02
C ALA A 51 8.11 -9.39 -14.19
N TYR A 52 8.14 -8.24 -14.87
CA TYR A 52 9.02 -7.98 -16.01
C TYR A 52 10.47 -7.72 -15.58
N TYR A 53 11.18 -8.75 -15.14
CA TYR A 53 12.53 -8.59 -14.58
C TYR A 53 13.68 -8.74 -15.58
N ARG A 54 13.42 -9.04 -16.86
CA ARG A 54 14.49 -9.56 -17.75
C ARG A 54 14.51 -9.06 -19.20
N VAL A 55 13.58 -8.22 -19.62
CA VAL A 55 13.48 -7.83 -21.04
C VAL A 55 13.70 -6.33 -21.16
N ARG A 56 14.74 -5.90 -21.90
CA ARG A 56 15.02 -4.47 -22.17
C ARG A 56 14.37 -4.04 -23.48
N THR A 57 13.05 -4.10 -23.55
CA THR A 57 12.25 -3.59 -24.69
C THR A 57 11.66 -2.21 -24.36
N LEU A 58 11.13 -1.52 -25.37
CA LEU A 58 10.40 -0.26 -25.18
C LEU A 58 9.22 -0.45 -24.21
N GLU A 59 8.52 -1.58 -24.31
CA GLU A 59 7.41 -1.96 -23.42
C GLU A 59 7.84 -2.05 -21.96
N PHE A 60 9.05 -2.53 -21.68
CA PHE A 60 9.58 -2.55 -20.32
C PHE A 60 9.78 -1.15 -19.74
N LEU A 61 10.21 -0.17 -20.55
CA LEU A 61 10.36 1.21 -20.06
C LEU A 61 9.00 1.81 -19.69
N LEU A 62 7.97 1.58 -20.51
CA LEU A 62 6.60 2.02 -20.22
C LEU A 62 6.06 1.36 -18.95
N GLU A 63 6.27 0.06 -18.78
CA GLU A 63 5.88 -0.69 -17.58
C GLU A 63 6.58 -0.17 -16.31
N VAL A 64 7.87 0.15 -16.39
CA VAL A 64 8.63 0.73 -15.28
C VAL A 64 8.08 2.11 -14.91
N GLU A 65 7.74 2.93 -15.89
CA GLU A 65 7.14 4.25 -15.66
C GLU A 65 5.77 4.13 -14.98
N GLU A 66 4.93 3.22 -15.44
CA GLU A 66 3.62 2.93 -14.83
C GLU A 66 3.76 2.37 -13.40
N LEU A 67 4.72 1.46 -13.18
CA LEU A 67 5.01 0.94 -11.83
C LEU A 67 5.44 2.07 -10.89
N HIS A 68 6.24 3.02 -11.37
CA HIS A 68 6.63 4.19 -10.60
C HIS A 68 5.43 5.08 -10.25
N LYS A 69 4.52 5.33 -11.20
CA LYS A 69 3.28 6.08 -10.96
C LYS A 69 2.40 5.40 -9.91
N VAL A 70 2.23 4.07 -10.01
CA VAL A 70 1.45 3.28 -9.04
C VAL A 70 2.10 3.35 -7.66
N ARG A 71 3.42 3.19 -7.56
CA ARG A 71 4.17 3.31 -6.31
C ARG A 71 3.95 4.68 -5.66
N GLU A 72 4.07 5.75 -6.43
CA GLU A 72 3.92 7.11 -5.93
C GLU A 72 2.49 7.37 -5.45
N MET A 73 1.49 6.93 -6.22
CA MET A 73 0.07 7.02 -5.84
C MET A 73 -0.21 6.32 -4.51
N ILE A 74 0.21 5.05 -4.38
CA ILE A 74 0.04 4.27 -3.15
C ILE A 74 0.71 4.99 -1.97
N THR A 75 1.96 5.46 -2.15
CA THR A 75 2.73 6.16 -1.10
C THR A 75 2.04 7.43 -0.64
N ARG A 76 1.47 8.23 -1.57
CA ARG A 76 0.70 9.43 -1.21
C ARG A 76 -0.54 9.08 -0.39
N VAL A 77 -1.29 8.06 -0.78
CA VAL A 77 -2.48 7.64 -0.03
C VAL A 77 -2.10 7.21 1.38
N TYR A 78 -1.03 6.42 1.55
CA TYR A 78 -0.53 6.09 2.89
C TYR A 78 -0.15 7.33 3.70
N ALA A 79 0.58 8.27 3.10
CA ALA A 79 0.99 9.51 3.79
C ALA A 79 -0.22 10.31 4.29
N VAL A 80 -1.23 10.50 3.44
CA VAL A 80 -2.47 11.21 3.80
C VAL A 80 -3.22 10.48 4.91
N ARG A 81 -3.41 9.16 4.78
CA ARG A 81 -4.23 8.37 5.71
C ARG A 81 -3.56 8.12 7.06
N THR A 82 -2.22 8.07 7.11
CA THR A 82 -1.45 7.87 8.34
C THR A 82 -1.00 9.19 9.00
N GLY A 83 -1.11 10.31 8.28
CA GLY A 83 -0.58 11.61 8.73
C GLY A 83 0.95 11.68 8.78
N LYS A 84 1.66 10.66 8.28
CA LYS A 84 3.12 10.64 8.23
C LYS A 84 3.61 11.40 6.98
N PRO A 85 4.79 12.03 7.04
CA PRO A 85 5.36 12.66 5.87
C PRO A 85 5.67 11.66 4.77
N PHE A 86 5.54 12.08 3.50
CA PHE A 86 5.72 11.22 2.33
C PHE A 86 7.06 10.46 2.32
N TRP A 87 8.16 11.14 2.68
CA TRP A 87 9.49 10.52 2.68
C TRP A 87 9.61 9.38 3.71
N VAL A 88 8.95 9.49 4.87
CA VAL A 88 8.93 8.44 5.90
C VAL A 88 8.19 7.21 5.38
N VAL A 89 7.06 7.42 4.71
CA VAL A 89 6.28 6.32 4.11
C VAL A 89 7.04 5.68 2.96
N SER A 90 7.69 6.49 2.12
CA SER A 90 8.52 6.01 1.01
C SER A 90 9.66 5.12 1.50
N GLU A 91 10.30 5.48 2.63
CA GLU A 91 11.31 4.65 3.28
C GLU A 91 10.72 3.34 3.83
N TYR A 92 9.53 3.38 4.42
CA TYR A 92 8.83 2.16 4.87
C TYR A 92 8.39 1.25 3.72
N MET A 93 8.24 1.77 2.49
CA MET A 93 7.94 0.93 1.32
C MET A 93 9.15 0.16 0.80
N GLU A 94 10.37 0.65 1.03
CA GLU A 94 11.60 -0.03 0.61
C GLU A 94 11.94 -1.21 1.51
N ILE A 95 11.57 -1.12 2.78
CA ILE A 95 11.90 -2.12 3.79
C ILE A 95 10.60 -2.80 4.19
N THR A 96 10.48 -4.10 3.95
CA THR A 96 9.38 -4.90 4.51
C THR A 96 9.44 -4.84 6.04
N LYS A 97 8.75 -3.87 6.64
CA LYS A 97 8.67 -3.69 8.10
C LYS A 97 7.27 -4.06 8.57
N ALA A 98 7.21 -4.82 9.66
CA ALA A 98 6.00 -4.94 10.45
C ALA A 98 5.78 -3.62 11.21
N ILE A 99 4.64 -2.98 10.99
CA ILE A 99 4.12 -1.85 11.77
C ILE A 99 3.09 -2.39 12.76
#